data_AF-A0A6I4ZA09-F1
#
_entry.id   AF-A0A6I4ZA09-F1
#
_cell.length_a   1.000
_cell.length_b   1.000
_cell.length_c   1.000
_cell.angle_alpha   90.00
_cell.angle_beta   90.00
_cell.angle_gamma   90.00
#
_symmetry.space_group_name_H-M   'P 1'
#
loop_
_entity.id
_entity.type
_entity.pdbx_description
1 polymer ?
#
loop_
_entity_poly.entity_id
_entity_poly.type
_entity_poly.pdbx_seq_one_letter_code
_entity_poly.pdbx_strand_id
1 'polypeptide(L)'
;MSSTDTPLQAPPNEAGWVEAAQSLMNDQCWCWGQDVLYPRGNLLIGYGLERIAQRGPNGRTAGYTCSINDHGGVWLRGSGVLYSPGSGAGILLGRFDMRPRVTTPDAPPLETWIAGGFTPFPFAAASERGIEAARLLVPEVCAWIADYEHWIMETVGVDHREHCLQRWPKRQTPAGEFEMRWRALGRGYCTGASSYW
;
A
#
# COMPACT_ATOMS: atom_id res chain seq x y z
N MET A 1 23.62 16.14 21.16
CA MET A 1 22.54 16.86 20.45
C MET A 1 21.31 15.99 20.55
N SER A 2 20.35 16.36 21.40
CA SER A 2 19.14 15.57 21.61
C SER A 2 18.23 15.70 20.40
N SER A 3 18.11 14.65 19.59
CA SER A 3 16.97 14.50 18.68
C SER A 3 15.74 14.29 19.56
N THR A 4 14.89 15.31 19.64
CA THR A 4 13.52 15.13 20.13
C THR A 4 12.80 14.25 19.12
N ASP A 5 12.74 12.96 19.45
CA ASP A 5 11.93 11.95 18.78
C ASP A 5 10.45 12.24 19.13
N THR A 6 9.94 13.37 18.64
CA THR A 6 8.53 13.69 18.74
C THR A 6 7.82 12.66 17.87
N PRO A 7 7.00 11.75 18.45
CA PRO A 7 6.34 10.74 17.66
C PRO A 7 5.53 11.42 16.58
N LEU A 8 5.67 10.97 15.32
CA LEU A 8 4.88 11.50 14.23
C LEU A 8 3.40 11.38 14.60
N GLN A 9 2.75 12.52 14.82
CA GLN A 9 1.36 12.54 15.25
C GLN A 9 0.48 12.03 14.11
N ALA A 10 -0.51 11.21 14.47
CA ALA A 10 -1.54 10.81 13.54
C ALA A 10 -2.25 12.06 12.98
N PRO A 11 -2.68 12.04 11.70
CA PRO A 11 -3.47 13.12 11.13
C PRO A 11 -4.71 13.40 12.00
N PRO A 12 -5.09 14.67 12.20
CA PRO A 12 -6.08 15.06 13.21
C PRO A 12 -7.53 14.72 12.82
N ASN A 13 -7.80 14.43 11.55
CA ASN A 13 -9.11 14.09 11.02
C ASN A 13 -9.00 13.25 9.74
N GLU A 14 -10.14 12.78 9.24
CA GLU A 14 -10.24 11.93 8.05
C GLU A 14 -9.64 12.59 6.79
N ALA A 15 -9.94 13.88 6.54
CA ALA A 15 -9.41 14.59 5.37
C ALA A 15 -7.88 14.69 5.41
N GLY A 16 -7.34 15.03 6.59
CA GLY A 16 -5.90 15.05 6.81
C GLY A 16 -5.27 13.67 6.69
N TRP A 17 -5.98 12.61 7.09
CA TRP A 17 -5.53 11.23 6.88
C TRP A 17 -5.45 10.89 5.40
N VAL A 18 -6.51 11.17 4.63
CA VAL A 18 -6.55 10.89 3.19
C VAL A 18 -5.44 11.64 2.46
N GLU A 19 -5.22 12.92 2.76
CA GLU A 19 -4.16 13.72 2.16
C GLU A 19 -2.77 13.16 2.48
N ALA A 20 -2.49 12.91 3.77
CA ALA A 20 -1.20 12.36 4.19
C ALA A 20 -0.93 10.98 3.59
N ALA A 21 -1.94 10.12 3.57
CA ALA A 21 -1.84 8.78 3.00
C ALA A 21 -1.69 8.81 1.48
N GLN A 22 -2.32 9.77 0.79
CA GLN A 22 -2.23 9.90 -0.68
C GLN A 22 -0.85 10.37 -1.10
N SER A 23 -0.29 11.35 -0.39
CA SER A 23 1.07 11.78 -0.62
C SER A 23 2.08 10.66 -0.38
N LEU A 24 1.94 9.94 0.73
CA LEU A 24 2.83 8.82 1.05
C LEU A 24 2.69 7.67 0.04
N MET A 25 1.47 7.29 -0.34
CA MET A 25 1.22 6.26 -1.36
C MET A 25 1.78 6.64 -2.72
N ASN A 26 1.72 7.91 -3.10
CA ASN A 26 2.25 8.37 -4.37
C ASN A 26 3.77 8.27 -4.44
N ASP A 27 4.47 8.61 -3.35
CA ASP A 27 5.92 8.42 -3.20
C ASP A 27 6.27 6.92 -3.15
N GLN A 28 5.51 6.13 -2.38
CA GLN A 28 5.69 4.69 -2.26
C GLN A 28 5.56 3.97 -3.61
N CYS A 29 4.54 4.30 -4.40
CA CYS A 29 4.35 3.77 -5.74
C CYS A 29 5.52 4.10 -6.68
N TRP A 30 6.13 5.28 -6.53
CA TRP A 30 7.34 5.63 -7.27
C TRP A 30 8.53 4.77 -6.83
N CYS A 31 8.74 4.64 -5.52
CA CYS A 31 9.80 3.82 -4.94
C CYS A 31 9.70 2.35 -5.37
N TRP A 32 8.51 1.74 -5.33
CA TRP A 32 8.30 0.39 -5.88
C TRP A 32 8.68 0.29 -7.36
N GLY A 33 8.43 1.32 -8.15
CA GLY A 33 8.87 1.38 -9.55
C GLY A 33 10.39 1.38 -9.69
N GLN A 34 11.10 2.07 -8.80
CA GLN A 34 12.58 2.06 -8.77
C GLN A 34 13.14 0.75 -8.21
N ASP A 35 12.45 0.13 -7.27
CA ASP A 35 12.83 -1.15 -6.64
C ASP A 35 12.84 -2.30 -7.65
N VAL A 36 11.94 -2.25 -8.64
CA VAL A 36 11.94 -3.16 -9.80
C VAL A 36 13.19 -2.99 -10.68
N LEU A 37 13.73 -1.77 -10.73
CA LEU A 37 14.88 -1.39 -11.56
C LEU A 37 16.20 -1.46 -10.79
N TYR A 38 16.20 -1.95 -9.55
CA TYR A 38 17.40 -1.96 -8.72
C TYR A 38 18.53 -2.77 -9.38
N PRO A 39 19.76 -2.23 -9.48
CA PRO A 39 20.81 -2.84 -10.31
C PRO A 39 21.21 -4.27 -9.94
N ARG A 40 21.01 -4.67 -8.68
CA ARG A 40 21.40 -6.01 -8.19
C ARG A 40 20.24 -7.00 -8.21
N GLY A 41 19.12 -6.65 -8.85
CA GLY A 41 17.93 -7.48 -8.95
C GLY A 41 16.69 -6.78 -8.42
N ASN A 42 15.53 -7.27 -8.81
CA ASN A 42 14.24 -6.70 -8.43
C ASN A 42 13.99 -6.89 -6.93
N LEU A 43 13.94 -5.79 -6.16
CA LEU A 43 13.79 -5.83 -4.70
C LEU A 43 12.39 -6.31 -4.27
N LEU A 44 11.35 -6.11 -5.08
CA LEU A 44 10.03 -6.70 -4.78
C LEU A 44 10.11 -8.22 -4.82
N ILE A 45 10.83 -8.78 -5.80
CA ILE A 45 11.06 -10.22 -5.87
C ILE A 45 11.96 -10.69 -4.71
N GLY A 46 12.98 -9.90 -4.36
CA GLY A 46 13.85 -10.16 -3.21
C GLY A 46 13.09 -10.23 -1.89
N TYR A 47 12.04 -9.44 -1.72
CA TYR A 47 11.16 -9.48 -0.54
C TYR A 47 10.19 -10.67 -0.54
N GLY A 48 10.01 -11.36 -1.67
CA GLY A 48 9.11 -12.51 -1.80
C GLY A 48 7.87 -12.25 -2.66
N LEU A 49 7.81 -11.16 -3.43
CA LEU A 49 6.75 -10.97 -4.42
C LEU A 49 7.06 -11.70 -5.73
N GLU A 50 6.01 -12.20 -6.34
CA GLU A 50 6.03 -12.79 -7.68
C GLU A 50 5.52 -11.79 -8.70
N ARG A 51 6.14 -11.80 -9.88
CA ARG A 51 5.71 -10.95 -10.99
C ARG A 51 4.55 -11.60 -11.73
N ILE A 52 3.40 -10.92 -11.75
CA ILE A 52 2.26 -11.32 -12.55
C ILE A 52 2.43 -10.77 -13.97
N ALA A 53 2.57 -11.68 -14.93
CA ALA A 53 2.62 -11.34 -16.35
C ALA A 53 1.21 -10.96 -16.85
N GLN A 54 0.80 -9.72 -16.64
CA GLN A 54 -0.38 -9.16 -17.30
C GLN A 54 0.02 -8.23 -18.44
N ARG A 55 -0.40 -8.55 -19.65
CA ARG A 55 -0.34 -7.64 -20.78
C ARG A 55 -1.43 -6.58 -20.58
N GLY A 56 -1.05 -5.44 -20.01
CA GLY A 56 -1.89 -4.24 -20.11
C GLY A 56 -2.14 -3.87 -21.59
N PRO A 57 -3.08 -2.96 -21.90
CA PRO A 57 -3.39 -2.53 -23.28
C PRO A 57 -2.15 -2.08 -24.08
N ASN A 58 -1.12 -1.60 -23.38
CA ASN A 58 0.14 -1.10 -23.94
C ASN A 58 1.32 -2.06 -23.70
N GLY A 59 1.08 -3.31 -23.26
CA GLY A 59 2.10 -4.34 -23.03
C GLY A 59 3.03 -4.12 -21.83
N ARG A 60 2.80 -3.11 -20.97
CA ARG A 60 3.78 -2.65 -19.96
C ARG A 60 3.40 -2.77 -18.49
N THR A 61 2.24 -3.32 -18.12
CA THR A 61 1.81 -3.28 -16.71
C THR A 61 2.01 -4.63 -16.01
N ALA A 62 3.22 -4.89 -15.55
CA ALA A 62 3.45 -5.97 -14.59
C ALA A 62 2.88 -5.60 -13.22
N GLY A 63 2.04 -6.46 -12.66
CA GLY A 63 1.70 -6.42 -11.25
C GLY A 63 2.65 -7.32 -10.46
N TYR A 64 2.70 -7.13 -9.15
CA TYR A 64 3.45 -7.99 -8.24
C TYR A 64 2.52 -8.50 -7.15
N THR A 65 2.65 -9.76 -6.74
CA THR A 65 1.84 -10.32 -5.68
C THR A 65 2.67 -11.14 -4.71
N CYS A 66 2.26 -11.23 -3.46
CA CYS A 66 2.78 -12.22 -2.54
C CYS A 66 1.62 -12.80 -1.73
N SER A 67 1.68 -14.09 -1.44
CA SER A 67 0.77 -14.71 -0.48
C SER A 67 1.20 -14.33 0.94
N ILE A 68 0.24 -13.94 1.77
CA ILE A 68 0.44 -13.73 3.21
C ILE A 68 0.15 -15.04 3.96
N ASN A 69 -0.80 -15.82 3.46
CA ASN A 69 -1.16 -17.15 3.92
C ASN A 69 -1.85 -17.91 2.77
N ASP A 70 -2.41 -19.09 3.04
CA ASP A 70 -3.05 -19.96 2.04
C ASP A 70 -4.21 -19.31 1.26
N HIS A 71 -4.79 -18.22 1.79
CA HIS A 71 -5.96 -17.58 1.20
C HIS A 71 -5.79 -16.07 0.99
N GLY A 72 -4.82 -15.46 1.67
CA GLY A 72 -4.57 -14.02 1.70
C GLY A 72 -3.33 -13.62 0.93
N GLY A 73 -3.29 -12.36 0.50
CA GLY A 73 -2.15 -11.85 -0.23
C GLY A 73 -2.19 -10.34 -0.44
N VAL A 74 -1.10 -9.86 -1.00
CA VAL A 74 -0.94 -8.48 -1.46
C VAL A 74 -0.81 -8.47 -2.97
N TRP A 75 -1.36 -7.45 -3.58
CA TRP A 75 -1.17 -7.18 -5.00
C TRP A 75 -0.84 -5.72 -5.24
N LEU A 76 0.35 -5.49 -5.80
CA LEU A 76 0.91 -4.19 -6.13
C LEU A 76 0.80 -3.90 -7.63
N ARG A 77 0.43 -2.66 -7.95
CA ARG A 77 0.62 -2.04 -9.26
C ARG A 77 1.00 -0.58 -9.10
N GLY A 78 1.41 0.05 -10.20
CA GLY A 78 1.65 1.50 -10.23
C GLY A 78 0.44 2.39 -9.89
N SER A 79 -0.75 1.81 -9.72
CA SER A 79 -2.00 2.49 -9.32
C SER A 79 -2.38 2.31 -7.85
N GLY A 80 -1.67 1.48 -7.06
CA GLY A 80 -1.99 1.24 -5.65
C GLY A 80 -1.77 -0.20 -5.21
N VAL A 81 -2.37 -0.54 -4.06
CA VAL A 81 -2.24 -1.84 -3.39
C VAL A 81 -3.61 -2.41 -3.06
N LEU A 82 -3.81 -3.69 -3.39
CA LEU A 82 -4.90 -4.51 -2.88
C LEU A 82 -4.33 -5.46 -1.83
N TYR A 83 -4.94 -5.49 -0.65
CA TYR A 83 -4.57 -6.36 0.46
C TYR A 83 -5.77 -7.22 0.85
N SER A 84 -5.54 -8.50 1.11
CA SER A 84 -6.54 -9.40 1.68
C SER A 84 -5.89 -10.33 2.70
N PRO A 85 -6.43 -10.45 3.92
CA PRO A 85 -5.96 -11.41 4.91
C PRO A 85 -6.40 -12.84 4.61
N GLY A 86 -7.26 -13.03 3.60
CA GLY A 86 -7.58 -14.33 3.00
C GLY A 86 -9.02 -14.79 3.18
N SER A 87 -9.54 -14.75 4.41
CA SER A 87 -10.97 -14.97 4.67
C SER A 87 -11.68 -13.63 4.86
N GLY A 88 -12.65 -13.32 4.00
CA GLY A 88 -13.48 -12.13 4.10
C GLY A 88 -13.10 -11.02 3.10
N ALA A 89 -13.36 -9.78 3.49
CA ALA A 89 -13.16 -8.64 2.61
C ALA A 89 -11.67 -8.29 2.44
N GLY A 90 -11.28 -7.92 1.23
CA GLY A 90 -10.03 -7.24 0.93
C GLY A 90 -10.20 -5.73 0.89
N ILE A 91 -9.09 -5.00 0.84
CA ILE A 91 -9.05 -3.55 0.77
C ILE A 91 -8.14 -3.06 -0.36
N LEU A 92 -8.65 -2.14 -1.18
CA LEU A 92 -7.86 -1.40 -2.16
C LEU A 92 -7.56 0.01 -1.65
N LEU A 93 -6.28 0.36 -1.58
CA LEU A 93 -5.80 1.72 -1.40
C LEU A 93 -5.18 2.22 -2.72
N GLY A 94 -5.77 3.26 -3.30
CA GLY A 94 -5.38 3.79 -4.60
C GLY A 94 -4.33 4.90 -4.51
N ARG A 95 -3.40 4.93 -5.46
CA ARG A 95 -2.35 5.96 -5.54
C ARG A 95 -2.87 7.40 -5.58
N PHE A 96 -4.00 7.61 -6.26
CA PHE A 96 -4.60 8.94 -6.47
C PHE A 96 -5.96 9.09 -5.79
N ASP A 97 -6.44 8.03 -5.14
CA ASP A 97 -7.68 7.99 -4.38
C ASP A 97 -7.47 7.05 -3.19
N MET A 98 -7.12 7.65 -2.06
CA MET A 98 -6.83 6.93 -0.82
C MET A 98 -8.06 6.64 0.01
N ARG A 99 -9.26 6.92 -0.51
CA ARG A 99 -10.49 6.42 0.11
C ARG A 99 -10.44 4.89 0.04
N PRO A 100 -10.46 4.20 1.20
CA PRO A 100 -10.49 2.75 1.22
C PRO A 100 -11.63 2.23 0.37
N ARG A 101 -11.39 1.14 -0.37
CA ARG A 101 -12.46 0.42 -1.05
C ARG A 101 -12.41 -1.02 -0.64
N VAL A 102 -13.43 -1.44 0.11
CA VAL A 102 -13.53 -2.78 0.67
C VAL A 102 -14.28 -3.67 -0.32
N THR A 103 -13.81 -4.89 -0.51
CA THR A 103 -14.50 -5.86 -1.38
C THR A 103 -15.74 -6.42 -0.71
N THR A 104 -16.66 -6.98 -1.48
CA THR A 104 -17.84 -7.64 -0.90
C THR A 104 -17.44 -8.85 -0.05
N PRO A 105 -18.25 -9.28 0.94
CA PRO A 105 -17.92 -10.43 1.78
C PRO A 105 -17.84 -11.77 1.02
N ASP A 106 -18.51 -11.86 -0.13
CA ASP A 106 -18.52 -12.99 -1.07
C ASP A 106 -17.48 -12.85 -2.19
N ALA A 107 -16.60 -11.86 -2.07
CA ALA A 107 -15.40 -11.72 -2.87
C ALA A 107 -14.67 -13.05 -3.06
N PRO A 108 -14.39 -13.48 -4.30
CA PRO A 108 -13.53 -14.64 -4.51
C PRO A 108 -12.09 -14.33 -4.05
N PRO A 109 -11.26 -15.36 -3.80
CA PRO A 109 -9.88 -15.17 -3.38
C PRO A 109 -9.08 -14.28 -4.34
N LEU A 110 -8.07 -13.59 -3.82
CA LEU A 110 -7.25 -12.61 -4.56
C LEU A 110 -6.69 -13.17 -5.89
N GLU A 111 -6.31 -14.44 -5.91
CA GLU A 111 -5.84 -15.16 -7.10
C GLU A 111 -6.84 -15.15 -8.27
N THR A 112 -8.13 -15.26 -7.94
CA THR A 112 -9.22 -15.21 -8.93
C THR A 112 -9.27 -13.84 -9.60
N TRP A 113 -9.03 -12.78 -8.85
CA TRP A 113 -9.00 -11.41 -9.37
C TRP A 113 -7.73 -11.11 -10.16
N ILE A 114 -6.60 -11.64 -9.71
CA ILE A 114 -5.33 -11.55 -10.43
C ILE A 114 -5.47 -12.17 -11.82
N ALA A 115 -6.13 -13.33 -11.94
CA ALA A 115 -6.42 -13.96 -13.23
C ALA A 115 -7.39 -13.13 -14.10
N GLY A 116 -8.39 -12.49 -13.48
CA GLY A 116 -9.49 -11.79 -14.17
C GLY A 116 -9.18 -10.39 -14.74
N GLY A 117 -7.98 -9.84 -14.58
CA GLY A 117 -7.55 -8.68 -15.39
C GLY A 117 -8.16 -7.31 -15.08
N PHE A 118 -8.70 -7.09 -13.87
CA PHE A 118 -9.48 -5.88 -13.52
C PHE A 118 -10.70 -5.73 -14.43
N THR A 119 -11.82 -6.38 -14.14
CA THR A 119 -13.13 -5.70 -14.00
C THR A 119 -14.31 -6.69 -13.96
N PRO A 120 -15.38 -6.31 -13.25
CA PRO A 120 -15.41 -5.33 -12.15
C PRO A 120 -14.86 -5.96 -10.87
N PHE A 121 -14.03 -5.22 -10.12
CA PHE A 121 -13.77 -5.62 -8.74
C PHE A 121 -15.07 -5.45 -7.94
N PRO A 122 -15.51 -6.47 -7.17
CA PRO A 122 -16.73 -6.37 -6.41
C PRO A 122 -16.47 -5.53 -5.16
N PHE A 123 -16.42 -4.21 -5.30
CA PHE A 123 -16.36 -3.32 -4.15
C PHE A 123 -17.75 -3.21 -3.55
N ALA A 124 -17.83 -3.38 -2.23
CA ALA A 124 -19.06 -3.17 -1.51
C ALA A 124 -19.49 -1.70 -1.64
N ALA A 125 -20.79 -1.47 -1.77
CA ALA A 125 -21.32 -0.15 -1.52
C ALA A 125 -21.01 0.27 -0.08
N ALA A 126 -20.94 1.58 0.12
CA ALA A 126 -20.92 2.22 1.43
C ALA A 126 -21.89 1.52 2.41
N SER A 127 -21.35 0.91 3.46
CA SER A 127 -22.12 0.23 4.49
C SER A 127 -21.36 0.22 5.80
N GLU A 128 -22.06 0.12 6.93
CA GLU A 128 -21.42 0.00 8.26
C GLU A 128 -20.43 -1.18 8.31
N ARG A 129 -20.76 -2.29 7.65
CA ARG A 129 -19.85 -3.44 7.53
C ARG A 129 -18.60 -3.11 6.73
N GLY A 130 -18.72 -2.32 5.66
CA GLY A 130 -17.58 -1.84 4.87
C GLY A 130 -16.70 -0.89 5.68
N ILE A 131 -17.30 0.00 6.47
CA ILE A 131 -16.57 0.89 7.39
C ILE A 131 -15.78 0.07 8.41
N GLU A 132 -16.42 -0.91 9.05
CA GLU A 132 -15.79 -1.74 10.06
C GLU A 132 -14.66 -2.59 9.47
N ALA A 133 -14.88 -3.20 8.30
CA ALA A 133 -13.84 -3.91 7.59
C ALA A 133 -12.66 -2.99 7.23
N ALA A 134 -12.92 -1.75 6.78
CA ALA A 134 -11.85 -0.80 6.51
C ALA A 134 -11.04 -0.48 7.78
N ARG A 135 -11.70 -0.30 8.93
CA ARG A 135 -11.04 -0.03 10.23
C ARG A 135 -10.08 -1.13 10.64
N LEU A 136 -10.37 -2.38 10.29
CA LEU A 136 -9.49 -3.52 10.55
C LEU A 136 -8.38 -3.63 9.49
N LEU A 137 -8.72 -3.45 8.21
CA LEU A 137 -7.82 -3.76 7.10
C LEU A 137 -6.81 -2.64 6.77
N VAL A 138 -7.16 -1.36 6.99
CA VAL A 138 -6.22 -0.26 6.73
C VAL A 138 -4.97 -0.35 7.61
N PRO A 139 -5.06 -0.56 8.94
CA PRO A 139 -3.88 -0.76 9.77
C PRO A 139 -3.01 -1.92 9.29
N GLU A 140 -3.62 -3.04 8.87
CA GLU A 140 -2.89 -4.22 8.39
C GLU A 140 -2.12 -3.95 7.09
N VAL A 141 -2.75 -3.33 6.09
CA VAL A 141 -2.03 -2.98 4.84
C VAL A 141 -0.96 -1.92 5.10
N CYS A 142 -1.21 -0.94 5.97
CA CYS A 142 -0.19 0.03 6.36
C CYS A 142 1.00 -0.65 7.06
N ALA A 143 0.74 -1.62 7.94
CA ALA A 143 1.79 -2.39 8.60
C ALA A 143 2.60 -3.21 7.59
N TRP A 144 1.95 -3.88 6.64
CA TRP A 144 2.63 -4.64 5.59
C TRP A 144 3.56 -3.77 4.74
N ILE A 145 3.11 -2.56 4.34
CA ILE A 145 3.97 -1.63 3.59
C ILE A 145 5.13 -1.15 4.47
N ALA A 146 4.89 -0.89 5.76
CA ALA A 146 5.95 -0.50 6.68
C ALA A 146 7.01 -1.61 6.83
N ASP A 147 6.59 -2.87 6.94
CA ASP A 147 7.51 -4.00 7.05
C ASP A 147 8.35 -4.19 5.78
N TYR A 148 7.77 -3.94 4.60
CA TYR A 148 8.53 -3.86 3.35
C TYR A 148 9.59 -2.75 3.37
N GLU A 149 9.21 -1.55 3.83
CA GLU A 149 10.14 -0.43 3.91
C GLU A 149 11.23 -0.65 4.96
N HIS A 150 10.92 -1.29 6.08
CA HIS A 150 11.90 -1.73 7.05
C HIS A 150 12.93 -2.68 6.41
N TRP A 151 12.46 -3.70 5.70
CA TRP A 151 13.32 -4.64 4.99
C TRP A 151 14.21 -3.96 3.94
N ILE A 152 13.69 -2.96 3.22
CA ILE A 152 14.50 -2.15 2.29
C ILE A 152 15.65 -1.45 3.02
N MET A 153 15.35 -0.84 4.16
CA MET A 153 16.36 -0.14 4.97
C MET A 153 17.43 -1.11 5.48
N GLU A 154 17.04 -2.33 5.91
CA GLU A 154 18.00 -3.36 6.33
C GLU A 154 18.81 -3.94 5.17
N THR A 155 18.21 -4.08 3.99
CA THR A 155 18.82 -4.80 2.86
C THR A 155 19.71 -3.92 1.99
N VAL A 156 19.30 -2.68 1.71
CA VAL A 156 20.00 -1.77 0.79
C VAL A 156 20.31 -0.40 1.38
N GLY A 157 19.80 -0.09 2.57
CA GLY A 157 20.08 1.16 3.28
C GLY A 157 19.29 2.37 2.77
N VAL A 158 19.36 3.45 3.55
CA VAL A 158 18.65 4.72 3.29
C VAL A 158 19.06 5.38 1.96
N ASP A 159 20.33 5.25 1.57
CA ASP A 159 20.90 5.85 0.36
C ASP A 159 20.13 5.44 -0.90
N HIS A 160 19.60 4.22 -0.95
CA HIS A 160 18.75 3.76 -2.04
C HIS A 160 17.47 4.59 -2.15
N ARG A 161 16.79 4.83 -1.01
CA ARG A 161 15.57 5.67 -0.96
C ARG A 161 15.87 7.12 -1.31
N GLU A 162 16.99 7.66 -0.84
CA GLU A 162 17.44 9.00 -1.23
C GLU A 162 17.66 9.10 -2.74
N HIS A 163 18.36 8.14 -3.33
CA HIS A 163 18.58 8.10 -4.78
C HIS A 163 17.27 8.01 -5.56
N CYS A 164 16.33 7.16 -5.12
CA CYS A 164 15.01 7.03 -5.73
C CYS A 164 14.25 8.37 -5.70
N LEU A 165 14.24 9.05 -4.56
CA LEU A 165 13.47 10.27 -4.35
C LEU A 165 14.11 11.52 -4.96
N GLN A 166 15.43 11.58 -5.11
CA GLN A 166 16.08 12.68 -5.85
C GLN A 166 15.52 12.84 -7.27
N ARG A 167 15.11 11.72 -7.88
CA ARG A 167 14.54 11.66 -9.24
C ARG A 167 13.02 11.85 -9.26
N TRP A 168 12.40 12.05 -8.09
CA TRP A 168 10.97 12.27 -7.93
C TRP A 168 10.68 13.74 -7.56
N PRO A 169 10.25 14.57 -8.52
CA PRO A 169 10.01 15.99 -8.27
C PRO A 169 8.80 16.25 -7.36
N LYS A 170 7.92 15.25 -7.20
CA LYS A 170 6.70 15.34 -6.38
C LYS A 170 6.90 14.79 -4.96
N ARG A 171 8.14 14.47 -4.56
CA ARG A 171 8.42 13.89 -3.24
C ARG A 171 7.93 14.79 -2.13
N GLN A 172 7.30 14.18 -1.12
CA GLN A 172 6.91 14.84 0.11
C GLN A 172 7.46 14.12 1.34
N THR A 173 7.80 12.84 1.19
CA THR A 173 8.29 12.00 2.28
C THR A 173 9.81 11.94 2.32
N PRO A 174 10.46 12.20 3.47
CA PRO A 174 11.89 11.97 3.66
C PRO A 174 12.24 10.47 3.54
N ALA A 175 13.41 10.17 2.96
CA ALA A 175 13.82 8.81 2.60
C ALA A 175 13.82 7.82 3.78
N GLY A 176 14.20 8.25 4.97
CA GLY A 176 14.25 7.42 6.18
C GLY A 176 12.93 7.33 6.96
N GLU A 177 11.85 7.97 6.50
CA GLU A 177 10.61 8.09 7.28
C GLU A 177 9.45 7.23 6.78
N PHE A 178 9.60 6.48 5.68
CA PHE A 178 8.52 5.69 5.10
C PHE A 178 7.91 4.70 6.09
N GLU A 179 8.74 3.86 6.71
CA GLU A 179 8.28 2.88 7.70
C GLU A 179 7.46 3.55 8.80
N MET A 180 8.04 4.54 9.48
CA MET A 180 7.39 5.21 10.60
C MET A 180 6.08 5.90 10.18
N ARG A 181 6.06 6.56 9.02
CA ARG A 181 4.86 7.24 8.49
C ARG A 181 3.75 6.26 8.16
N TRP A 182 4.06 5.12 7.55
CA TRP A 182 3.07 4.06 7.32
C TRP A 182 2.51 3.50 8.63
N ARG A 183 3.38 3.21 9.61
CA ARG A 183 2.91 2.76 10.94
C ARG A 183 2.04 3.82 11.62
N ALA A 184 2.38 5.10 11.50
CA ALA A 184 1.59 6.20 12.06
C ALA A 184 0.22 6.35 11.39
N LEU A 185 0.14 6.23 10.06
CA LEU A 185 -1.13 6.23 9.33
C LEU A 185 -2.02 5.06 9.73
N GLY A 186 -1.46 3.85 9.87
CA GLY A 186 -2.20 2.67 10.32
C GLY A 186 -2.81 2.86 11.70
N ARG A 187 -2.03 3.36 12.67
CA ARG A 187 -2.54 3.68 14.02
C ARG A 187 -3.57 4.82 14.02
N GLY A 188 -3.39 5.80 13.14
CA GLY A 188 -4.24 6.98 13.03
C GLY A 188 -5.59 6.74 12.34
N TYR A 189 -5.76 5.60 11.66
CA TYR A 189 -7.00 5.29 10.93
C TYR A 189 -8.21 5.00 11.85
N CYS A 190 -8.00 4.94 13.17
CA CYS A 190 -9.03 4.59 14.15
C CYS A 190 -9.89 5.76 14.66
N THR A 191 -9.61 7.01 14.27
CA THR A 191 -10.29 8.20 14.84
C THR A 191 -11.09 8.96 13.78
N GLY A 192 -12.38 8.65 13.67
CA GLY A 192 -13.39 9.59 13.15
C GLY A 192 -13.96 9.36 11.73
N ALA A 193 -13.62 8.28 11.03
CA ALA A 193 -14.19 8.02 9.71
C ALA A 193 -15.65 7.56 9.83
N SER A 194 -16.57 8.52 9.76
CA SER A 194 -18.02 8.29 9.63
C SER A 194 -18.63 9.08 8.46
N SER A 195 -17.83 9.83 7.69
CA SER A 195 -18.37 10.93 6.87
C SER A 195 -18.34 10.74 5.36
N TYR A 196 -17.64 9.75 4.80
CA TYR A 196 -17.48 9.64 3.34
C TYR A 196 -17.59 8.22 2.76
N TRP A 197 -18.64 7.52 3.16
CA TRP A 197 -19.11 6.34 2.43
C TRP A 197 -20.43 6.67 1.76
#